data_AF-A0A497D529-F1
#
_entry.id   AF-A0A497D529-F1
#
_cell.length_a   1.000
_cell.length_b   1.000
_cell.length_c   1.000
_cell.angle_alpha   90.00
_cell.angle_beta   90.00
_cell.angle_gamma   90.00
#
_symmetry.space_group_name_H-M   'P 1'
#
loop_
_entity.id
_entity.type
_entity.pdbx_description
1 polymer ?
#
loop_
_entity_poly.entity_id
_entity_poly.type
_entity_poly.pdbx_seq_one_letter_code
_entity_poly.pdbx_strand_id
1 'polypeptide(L)'
;MNITGSAKLTLETGTYLIMEGGLKISVADGLIIPPSTYVTVGGDMSLDVRKAITVETSTSSGTPRGSLIFNGSSVSHTNHGSIEVQSYISGSAGTNYYMHFVGAPVEDTTTGWTKKVRLQQFDMTYLDTYAFEWDATVDTNTGQPWVNVWPYWYEVPVGNGLTLSNYIAGTDTIIMEGYPVSGSVSYTIRNVTNNGLELISNPFPSAIDFDAFADDNDTYIQDKYWIYSASGGNYITRSDGSGGSQYIQYGQGFFVETKANGNISFTSSYKAHNTVNFRDTNPNELNMHVSGGTIGFEDDLYIRFREGASGGIDDYDAKKWNSVSAGATMIRSIAEDGAELAINMLPPEYLYAGETT
;
A
#
# COMPACT_ATOMS: atom_id res chain seq x y z
N MET A 1 -24.42 -6.90 15.09
CA MET A 1 -23.83 -7.36 16.37
C MET A 1 -23.66 -6.16 17.29
N ASN A 2 -23.93 -6.31 18.59
CA ASN A 2 -23.76 -5.24 19.58
C ASN A 2 -22.79 -5.68 20.67
N ILE A 3 -21.70 -4.94 20.87
CA ILE A 3 -20.72 -5.16 21.96
C ILE A 3 -20.82 -3.97 22.92
N THR A 4 -21.38 -4.21 24.10
CA THR A 4 -21.72 -3.15 25.07
C THR A 4 -21.38 -3.58 26.50
N GLY A 5 -21.37 -2.62 27.43
CA GLY A 5 -21.06 -2.89 28.84
C GLY A 5 -19.59 -3.23 29.02
N SER A 6 -19.29 -4.40 29.61
CA SER A 6 -17.92 -4.89 29.80
C SER A 6 -17.52 -6.01 28.84
N ALA A 7 -18.38 -6.34 27.86
CA ALA A 7 -18.11 -7.41 26.91
C ALA A 7 -16.98 -7.01 25.95
N LYS A 8 -16.06 -7.94 25.66
CA LYS A 8 -15.03 -7.79 24.64
C LYS A 8 -14.98 -9.05 23.79
N LEU A 9 -14.73 -8.89 22.49
CA LEU A 9 -14.52 -9.97 21.55
C LEU A 9 -13.10 -9.88 21.00
N THR A 10 -12.26 -10.83 21.39
CA THR A 10 -10.96 -11.04 20.74
C THR A 10 -11.10 -12.25 19.84
N LEU A 11 -10.86 -12.05 18.56
CA LEU A 11 -10.90 -13.14 17.60
C LEU A 11 -9.63 -13.99 17.72
N GLU A 12 -9.73 -15.29 17.46
CA GLU A 12 -8.55 -16.16 17.40
C GLU A 12 -7.82 -15.94 16.06
N THR A 13 -6.48 -15.98 16.08
CA THR A 13 -5.66 -15.89 14.86
C THR A 13 -6.10 -16.91 13.82
N GLY A 14 -6.25 -16.48 12.57
CA GLY A 14 -6.69 -17.33 11.47
C GLY A 14 -8.21 -17.44 11.31
N THR A 15 -9.00 -16.74 12.14
CA THR A 15 -10.46 -16.78 12.04
C THR A 15 -11.02 -15.72 11.10
N TYR A 16 -12.25 -15.97 10.64
CA TYR A 16 -13.01 -15.06 9.81
C TYR A 16 -14.38 -14.80 10.46
N LEU A 17 -14.68 -13.54 10.77
CA LEU A 17 -15.98 -13.10 11.26
C LEU A 17 -16.71 -12.32 10.16
N ILE A 18 -17.83 -12.87 9.69
CA ILE A 18 -18.74 -12.18 8.76
C ILE A 18 -19.97 -11.74 9.53
N MET A 19 -20.28 -10.46 9.46
CA MET A 19 -21.52 -9.88 9.98
C MET A 19 -22.33 -9.31 8.81
N GLU A 20 -23.47 -9.90 8.50
CA GLU A 20 -24.34 -9.40 7.41
C GLU A 20 -24.99 -8.05 7.75
N GLY A 21 -25.23 -7.79 9.04
CA GLY A 21 -25.84 -6.55 9.53
C GLY A 21 -24.84 -5.52 10.05
N GLY A 22 -25.37 -4.46 10.67
CA GLY A 22 -24.56 -3.43 11.29
C GLY A 22 -23.82 -3.89 12.55
N LEU A 23 -22.79 -3.13 12.92
CA LEU A 23 -21.96 -3.35 14.11
C LEU A 23 -22.05 -2.13 15.03
N LYS A 24 -22.43 -2.36 16.29
CA LYS A 24 -22.39 -1.34 17.33
C LYS A 24 -21.41 -1.74 18.43
N ILE A 25 -20.49 -0.84 18.77
CA ILE A 25 -19.54 -1.04 19.88
C ILE A 25 -19.53 0.20 20.77
N SER A 26 -19.77 -0.01 22.06
CA SER A 26 -19.83 1.05 23.07
C SER A 26 -18.85 0.81 24.24
N VAL A 27 -17.82 -0.02 24.03
CA VAL A 27 -16.77 -0.33 25.00
C VAL A 27 -15.39 -0.34 24.32
N ALA A 28 -14.38 0.22 24.99
CA ALA A 28 -13.02 0.28 24.47
C ALA A 28 -12.40 -1.11 24.36
N ASP A 29 -11.68 -1.35 23.27
CA ASP A 29 -11.25 -2.66 22.80
C ASP A 29 -12.40 -3.68 22.76
N GLY A 30 -13.58 -3.23 22.32
CA GLY A 30 -14.75 -4.08 22.21
C GLY A 30 -14.55 -5.20 21.19
N LEU A 31 -13.84 -4.91 20.10
CA LEU A 31 -13.41 -5.90 19.10
C LEU A 31 -11.91 -5.77 18.84
N ILE A 32 -11.17 -6.86 19.06
CA ILE A 32 -9.74 -6.95 18.70
C ILE A 32 -9.62 -7.93 17.52
N ILE A 33 -8.94 -7.50 16.47
CA ILE A 33 -8.69 -8.24 15.24
C ILE A 33 -7.17 -8.49 15.15
N PRO A 34 -6.68 -9.64 15.65
CA PRO A 34 -5.25 -9.95 15.63
C PRO A 34 -4.72 -10.15 14.19
N PRO A 35 -3.39 -10.26 14.02
CA PRO A 35 -2.79 -10.68 12.76
C PRO A 35 -3.42 -11.96 12.20
N SER A 36 -3.44 -12.08 10.86
CA SER A 36 -4.07 -13.19 10.13
C SER A 36 -5.56 -13.42 10.45
N THR A 37 -6.28 -12.38 10.87
CA THR A 37 -7.69 -12.46 11.25
C THR A 37 -8.52 -11.46 10.47
N TYR A 38 -9.73 -11.86 10.08
CA TYR A 38 -10.52 -11.13 9.08
C TYR A 38 -11.93 -10.83 9.61
N VAL A 39 -12.35 -9.57 9.48
CA VAL A 39 -13.70 -9.14 9.85
C VAL A 39 -14.35 -8.40 8.69
N THR A 40 -15.52 -8.86 8.28
CA THR A 40 -16.38 -8.14 7.33
C THR A 40 -17.66 -7.68 8.03
N VAL A 41 -17.94 -6.37 7.97
CA VAL A 41 -19.19 -5.75 8.42
C VAL A 41 -20.01 -5.32 7.21
N GLY A 42 -21.16 -5.95 6.98
CA GLY A 42 -22.04 -5.71 5.84
C GLY A 42 -22.94 -4.48 5.99
N GLY A 43 -23.34 -4.12 7.21
CA GLY A 43 -24.19 -2.96 7.49
C GLY A 43 -23.43 -1.76 8.07
N ASP A 44 -24.18 -0.72 8.46
CA ASP A 44 -23.63 0.49 9.08
C ASP A 44 -22.93 0.22 10.43
N MET A 45 -21.99 1.09 10.79
CA MET A 45 -21.20 0.97 12.01
C MET A 45 -21.55 2.09 13.00
N SER A 46 -21.66 1.76 14.29
CA SER A 46 -21.87 2.71 15.38
C SER A 46 -20.81 2.53 16.44
N LEU A 47 -19.94 3.53 16.60
CA LEU A 47 -18.87 3.54 17.61
C LEU A 47 -19.17 4.62 18.64
N ASP A 48 -19.28 4.25 19.92
CA ASP A 48 -19.64 5.20 20.99
C ASP A 48 -18.48 5.50 21.96
N VAL A 49 -17.28 5.00 21.66
CA VAL A 49 -16.09 5.13 22.51
C VAL A 49 -14.81 5.05 21.68
N ARG A 50 -13.79 5.78 22.11
CA ARG A 50 -12.45 5.72 21.50
C ARG A 50 -11.90 4.28 21.52
N LYS A 51 -11.17 3.92 20.46
CA LYS A 51 -10.56 2.59 20.31
C LYS A 51 -11.60 1.47 20.51
N ALA A 52 -12.75 1.60 19.86
CA ALA A 52 -13.80 0.58 19.92
C ALA A 52 -13.39 -0.71 19.20
N ILE A 53 -12.64 -0.57 18.10
CA ILE A 53 -12.04 -1.68 17.35
C ILE A 53 -10.53 -1.46 17.28
N THR A 54 -9.76 -2.54 17.46
CA THR A 54 -8.31 -2.55 17.27
C THR A 54 -7.97 -3.53 16.16
N VAL A 55 -7.37 -3.04 15.06
CA VAL A 55 -6.84 -3.83 13.95
C VAL A 55 -5.33 -3.93 14.13
N GLU A 56 -4.86 -5.12 14.50
CA GLU A 56 -3.47 -5.35 14.87
C GLU A 56 -2.62 -5.79 13.66
N THR A 57 -1.34 -5.43 13.69
CA THR A 57 -0.32 -5.95 12.77
C THR A 57 0.67 -6.83 13.52
N SER A 58 1.35 -7.70 12.79
CA SER A 58 2.54 -8.37 13.31
C SER A 58 3.78 -7.54 13.00
N THR A 59 4.80 -7.64 13.85
CA THR A 59 6.16 -7.14 13.57
C THR A 59 7.01 -8.16 12.83
N SER A 60 6.50 -9.38 12.63
CA SER A 60 7.17 -10.42 11.87
C SER A 60 6.90 -10.25 10.38
N SER A 61 7.97 -10.16 9.58
CA SER A 61 7.87 -10.11 8.12
C SER A 61 7.09 -11.32 7.59
N GLY A 62 6.22 -11.08 6.61
CA GLY A 62 5.43 -12.13 5.96
C GLY A 62 4.20 -12.62 6.75
N THR A 63 3.93 -12.10 7.95
CA THR A 63 2.67 -12.41 8.66
C THR A 63 1.55 -11.50 8.15
N PRO A 64 0.42 -12.05 7.65
CA PRO A 64 -0.73 -11.25 7.26
C PRO A 64 -1.22 -10.37 8.41
N ARG A 65 -1.67 -9.17 8.07
CA ARG A 65 -2.20 -8.21 9.04
C ARG A 65 -3.63 -8.57 9.44
N GLY A 66 -4.09 -8.07 10.58
CA GLY A 66 -5.53 -8.07 10.89
C GLY A 66 -6.28 -7.23 9.87
N SER A 67 -7.52 -7.56 9.56
CA SER A 67 -8.21 -6.90 8.45
C SER A 67 -9.67 -6.62 8.75
N LEU A 68 -10.09 -5.37 8.55
CA LEU A 68 -11.45 -4.91 8.76
C LEU A 68 -12.02 -4.37 7.45
N ILE A 69 -12.94 -5.11 6.84
CA ILE A 69 -13.77 -4.60 5.75
C ILE A 69 -15.07 -4.08 6.33
N PHE A 70 -15.35 -2.80 6.06
CA PHE A 70 -16.62 -2.16 6.35
C PHE A 70 -17.31 -1.78 5.03
N ASN A 71 -18.47 -2.38 4.77
CA ASN A 71 -19.28 -2.19 3.56
C ASN A 71 -20.57 -1.39 3.81
N GLY A 72 -20.80 -0.94 5.05
CA GLY A 72 -21.91 -0.07 5.37
C GLY A 72 -21.81 1.30 4.68
N SER A 73 -22.95 1.98 4.61
CA SER A 73 -23.07 3.30 3.99
C SER A 73 -22.64 4.43 4.92
N SER A 74 -22.66 4.20 6.23
CA SER A 74 -22.35 5.22 7.22
C SER A 74 -21.68 4.66 8.48
N VAL A 75 -20.81 5.49 9.06
CA VAL A 75 -20.21 5.27 10.38
C VAL A 75 -20.72 6.38 11.29
N SER A 76 -21.55 6.03 12.28
CA SER A 76 -21.94 6.97 13.32
C SER A 76 -20.95 6.89 14.49
N HIS A 77 -20.36 8.02 14.84
CA HIS A 77 -19.41 8.12 15.95
C HIS A 77 -19.94 9.07 17.03
N THR A 78 -20.24 8.56 18.22
CA THR A 78 -20.55 9.38 19.39
C THR A 78 -19.38 9.34 20.38
N ASN A 79 -19.18 10.39 21.18
CA ASN A 79 -18.07 10.50 22.14
C ASN A 79 -16.68 10.19 21.56
N HIS A 80 -16.41 10.64 20.32
CA HIS A 80 -15.19 10.33 19.58
C HIS A 80 -14.98 8.82 19.32
N GLY A 81 -16.06 8.08 19.07
CA GLY A 81 -16.01 6.68 18.70
C GLY A 81 -15.08 6.40 17.52
N SER A 82 -14.00 5.65 17.74
CA SER A 82 -12.89 5.50 16.79
C SER A 82 -12.40 4.05 16.71
N ILE A 83 -11.58 3.78 15.70
CA ILE A 83 -10.80 2.54 15.58
C ILE A 83 -9.31 2.85 15.73
N GLU A 84 -8.54 1.89 16.20
CA GLU A 84 -7.07 1.88 16.13
C GLU A 84 -6.63 0.92 15.03
N VAL A 85 -5.72 1.38 14.16
CA VAL A 85 -5.13 0.59 13.09
C VAL A 85 -3.62 0.63 13.22
N GLN A 86 -3.02 -0.55 13.39
CA GLN A 86 -1.58 -0.71 13.55
C GLN A 86 -0.96 -1.15 12.23
N SER A 87 0.03 -0.42 11.73
CA SER A 87 0.75 -0.71 10.48
C SER A 87 2.22 -0.98 10.75
N TYR A 88 2.71 -2.14 10.31
CA TYR A 88 4.13 -2.48 10.47
C TYR A 88 5.00 -1.58 9.58
N ILE A 89 6.08 -1.06 10.17
CA ILE A 89 7.22 -0.44 9.48
C ILE A 89 8.49 -1.13 9.95
N SER A 90 9.29 -1.64 9.02
CA SER A 90 10.54 -2.35 9.38
C SER A 90 11.55 -1.42 10.04
N GLY A 91 11.93 -1.64 11.29
CA GLY A 91 12.91 -0.80 11.98
C GLY A 91 14.35 -1.28 12.02
N SER A 92 14.74 -2.36 11.33
CA SER A 92 16.14 -2.84 11.32
C SER A 92 16.77 -2.90 9.90
N ALA A 93 17.88 -2.18 9.72
CA ALA A 93 18.71 -2.03 8.53
C ALA A 93 20.17 -1.71 8.91
N GLY A 94 20.55 -1.90 10.18
CA GLY A 94 21.90 -1.58 10.65
C GLY A 94 22.19 -0.08 10.63
N THR A 95 23.10 0.37 9.77
CA THR A 95 23.64 1.76 9.75
C THR A 95 23.00 2.69 8.72
N ASN A 96 21.93 2.29 8.04
CA ASN A 96 21.38 2.99 6.88
C ASN A 96 20.06 3.73 7.16
N TYR A 97 19.79 4.74 6.34
CA TYR A 97 18.54 5.51 6.32
C TYR A 97 17.39 4.66 5.78
N TYR A 98 16.24 4.70 6.43
CA TYR A 98 15.04 3.97 6.00
C TYR A 98 14.09 4.92 5.29
N MET A 99 13.39 4.38 4.30
CA MET A 99 12.23 5.02 3.71
C MET A 99 11.07 4.05 3.79
N HIS A 100 9.95 4.53 4.30
CA HIS A 100 8.69 3.80 4.35
C HIS A 100 7.65 4.59 3.59
N PHE A 101 7.08 3.97 2.55
CA PHE A 101 5.90 4.53 1.92
C PHE A 101 4.67 4.16 2.73
N VAL A 102 3.97 5.16 3.23
CA VAL A 102 2.88 5.01 4.18
C VAL A 102 1.68 5.85 3.77
N GLY A 103 0.54 5.58 4.40
CA GLY A 103 -0.66 6.38 4.24
C GLY A 103 -1.61 6.22 5.42
N ALA A 104 -2.73 6.94 5.38
CA ALA A 104 -3.72 6.95 6.44
C ALA A 104 -4.88 6.00 6.13
N PRO A 105 -5.08 4.91 6.90
CA PRO A 105 -6.21 3.99 6.75
C PRO A 105 -7.46 4.44 7.55
N VAL A 106 -7.41 5.62 8.16
CA VAL A 106 -8.45 6.23 9.00
C VAL A 106 -8.53 7.73 8.73
N GLU A 107 -9.64 8.36 9.13
CA GLU A 107 -9.79 9.83 9.18
C GLU A 107 -9.56 10.35 10.61
N ASP A 108 -9.07 11.58 10.76
CA ASP A 108 -8.83 12.15 12.09
C ASP A 108 -10.16 12.36 12.84
N THR A 109 -10.14 12.20 14.17
CA THR A 109 -11.30 12.43 15.02
C THR A 109 -11.61 13.91 15.27
N THR A 110 -10.72 14.81 14.85
CA THR A 110 -10.83 16.26 15.04
C THR A 110 -11.84 16.89 14.09
N THR A 111 -12.72 17.76 14.62
CA THR A 111 -13.69 18.50 13.79
C THR A 111 -13.00 19.27 12.66
N GLY A 112 -13.50 19.12 11.43
CA GLY A 112 -12.94 19.74 10.22
C GLY A 112 -11.89 18.91 9.49
N TRP A 113 -11.60 17.69 9.97
CA TRP A 113 -10.61 16.77 9.39
C TRP A 113 -11.22 15.59 8.61
N THR A 114 -12.43 15.78 8.07
CA THR A 114 -13.06 14.79 7.19
C THR A 114 -12.14 14.44 6.01
N LYS A 115 -11.91 13.15 5.79
CA LYS A 115 -11.01 12.60 4.75
C LYS A 115 -9.55 13.06 4.84
N LYS A 116 -9.05 13.38 6.03
CA LYS A 116 -7.64 13.71 6.25
C LYS A 116 -7.17 13.34 7.64
N VAL A 117 -5.85 13.21 7.81
CA VAL A 117 -5.19 13.08 9.10
C VAL A 117 -4.14 14.16 9.29
N ARG A 118 -3.85 14.48 10.55
CA ARG A 118 -2.67 15.27 10.89
C ARG A 118 -1.42 14.41 10.71
N LEU A 119 -0.35 15.01 10.22
CA LEU A 119 0.96 14.36 10.09
C LEU A 119 1.44 13.70 11.40
N GLN A 120 1.07 14.25 12.57
CA GLN A 120 1.39 13.64 13.87
C GLN A 120 0.82 12.22 14.09
N GLN A 121 -0.21 11.80 13.34
CA GLN A 121 -0.77 10.45 13.46
C GLN A 121 0.16 9.36 12.92
N PHE A 122 1.21 9.74 12.18
CA PHE A 122 2.22 8.82 11.68
C PHE A 122 3.30 8.49 12.73
N ASP A 123 3.02 8.72 14.02
CA ASP A 123 3.93 8.48 15.16
C ASP A 123 5.34 9.07 14.98
N MET A 124 5.44 10.21 14.28
CA MET A 124 6.71 10.90 14.08
C MET A 124 7.19 11.52 15.40
N THR A 125 8.32 11.06 15.95
CA THR A 125 8.99 11.81 17.02
C THR A 125 9.53 13.14 16.46
N TYR A 126 9.52 14.20 17.28
CA TYR A 126 9.73 15.59 16.84
C TYR A 126 11.08 15.83 16.13
N LEU A 127 12.03 14.89 16.25
CA LEU A 127 13.39 15.03 15.71
C LEU A 127 13.97 13.77 15.04
N ASP A 128 13.30 12.60 15.09
CA ASP A 128 13.91 11.36 14.57
C ASP A 128 13.29 10.86 13.26
N THR A 129 12.19 11.47 12.81
CA THR A 129 11.51 11.11 11.55
C THR A 129 11.24 12.33 10.68
N TYR A 130 11.69 12.30 9.42
CA TYR A 130 11.29 13.27 8.40
C TYR A 130 10.18 12.69 7.53
N ALA A 131 9.24 13.52 7.10
CA ALA A 131 8.19 13.15 6.18
C ALA A 131 8.33 13.92 4.86
N PHE A 132 8.11 13.22 3.76
CA PHE A 132 8.15 13.79 2.43
C PHE A 132 6.90 13.39 1.66
N GLU A 133 6.36 14.32 0.89
CA GLU A 133 5.37 14.04 -0.14
C GLU A 133 6.02 14.09 -1.53
N TRP A 134 5.41 13.40 -2.47
CA TRP A 134 5.76 13.50 -3.87
C TRP A 134 4.91 14.58 -4.54
N ASP A 135 5.53 15.66 -5.00
CA ASP A 135 4.89 16.69 -5.79
C ASP A 135 4.89 16.29 -7.27
N ALA A 136 3.79 15.68 -7.71
CA ALA A 136 3.58 15.28 -9.09
C ALA A 136 3.41 16.46 -10.07
N THR A 137 3.41 17.71 -9.59
CA THR A 137 3.35 18.89 -10.45
C THR A 137 4.73 19.36 -10.95
N VAL A 138 5.81 18.80 -10.39
CA VAL A 138 7.20 19.19 -10.70
C VAL A 138 7.77 18.35 -11.84
N ASP A 139 8.35 18.97 -12.87
CA ASP A 139 9.17 18.27 -13.86
C ASP A 139 10.50 17.83 -13.22
N THR A 140 10.72 16.51 -13.15
CA THR A 140 11.87 15.91 -12.43
C THR A 140 13.22 16.18 -13.08
N ASN A 141 13.28 16.63 -14.34
CA ASN A 141 14.53 17.05 -14.97
C ASN A 141 14.97 18.45 -14.52
N THR A 142 14.04 19.26 -14.00
CA THR A 142 14.29 20.67 -13.67
C THR A 142 14.06 20.99 -12.20
N GLY A 143 13.41 20.11 -11.45
CA GLY A 143 13.09 20.31 -10.04
C GLY A 143 13.18 19.02 -9.21
N GLN A 144 13.12 19.20 -7.89
CA GLN A 144 13.07 18.10 -6.93
C GLN A 144 11.60 17.84 -6.56
N PRO A 145 11.00 16.71 -6.98
CA PRO A 145 9.61 16.38 -6.65
C PRO A 145 9.41 15.99 -5.19
N TRP A 146 10.45 15.56 -4.46
CA TRP A 146 10.32 15.28 -3.03
C TRP A 146 10.27 16.57 -2.21
N VAL A 147 9.13 16.80 -1.56
CA VAL A 147 8.90 17.98 -0.71
C VAL A 147 8.82 17.54 0.74
N ASN A 148 9.67 18.12 1.60
CA ASN A 148 9.59 17.88 3.04
C ASN A 148 8.33 18.54 3.61
N VAL A 149 7.49 17.75 4.28
CA VAL A 149 6.24 18.22 4.87
C VAL A 149 6.36 18.36 6.39
N TRP A 150 5.98 19.52 6.88
CA TRP A 150 5.98 19.90 8.28
C TRP A 150 5.03 21.09 8.47
N PRO A 151 4.56 21.38 9.70
CA PRO A 151 4.78 20.69 10.98
C PRO A 151 3.72 19.61 11.27
N TYR A 152 3.58 19.16 12.52
CA TYR A 152 2.63 18.13 12.98
C TYR A 152 1.16 18.31 12.59
N TRP A 153 0.72 19.55 12.36
CA TRP A 153 -0.62 19.87 11.90
C TRP A 153 -0.72 19.99 10.37
N TYR A 154 0.30 19.52 9.63
CA TYR A 154 0.22 19.35 8.19
C TYR A 154 -0.92 18.39 7.84
N GLU A 155 -1.70 18.75 6.83
CA GLU A 155 -2.86 17.98 6.41
C GLU A 155 -2.44 16.90 5.42
N VAL A 156 -2.71 15.64 5.77
CA VAL A 156 -2.46 14.50 4.90
C VAL A 156 -3.82 13.92 4.50
N PRO A 157 -4.30 14.17 3.28
CA PRO A 157 -5.55 13.58 2.81
C PRO A 157 -5.48 12.04 2.82
N VAL A 158 -6.59 11.37 3.12
CA VAL A 158 -6.66 9.91 2.96
C VAL A 158 -6.52 9.56 1.47
N GLY A 159 -5.76 8.51 1.17
CA GLY A 159 -5.39 8.14 -0.20
C GLY A 159 -4.08 8.79 -0.70
N ASN A 160 -3.57 9.84 -0.04
CA ASN A 160 -2.22 10.33 -0.30
C ASN A 160 -1.19 9.39 0.33
N GLY A 161 -0.13 9.08 -0.41
CA GLY A 161 1.03 8.42 0.15
C GLY A 161 2.07 9.43 0.62
N LEU A 162 2.82 9.06 1.64
CA LEU A 162 3.96 9.79 2.16
C LEU A 162 5.17 8.87 2.24
N THR A 163 6.35 9.45 2.17
CA THR A 163 7.58 8.79 2.57
C THR A 163 7.93 9.25 3.97
N LEU A 164 7.98 8.32 4.93
CA LEU A 164 8.61 8.55 6.21
C LEU A 164 10.03 8.03 6.17
N SER A 165 10.93 8.80 6.74
CA SER A 165 12.27 8.34 6.99
C SER A 165 12.61 8.42 8.45
N ASN A 166 13.12 7.35 9.00
CA ASN A 166 13.54 7.23 10.39
C ASN A 166 14.99 6.72 10.44
N TYR A 167 15.69 7.08 11.52
CA TYR A 167 17.03 6.55 11.80
C TYR A 167 16.96 5.22 12.58
N ILE A 168 15.94 5.06 13.44
CA ILE A 168 15.59 3.85 14.20
C ILE A 168 14.06 3.85 14.32
N ALA A 169 13.35 2.77 13.96
CA ALA A 169 11.93 2.66 14.34
C ALA A 169 11.87 2.27 15.83
N GLY A 170 11.29 3.12 16.67
CA GLY A 170 11.21 2.84 18.12
C GLY A 170 10.32 1.64 18.47
N THR A 171 9.39 1.26 17.58
CA THR A 171 8.32 0.28 17.85
C THR A 171 8.00 -0.65 16.67
N ASP A 172 8.68 -0.49 15.53
CA ASP A 172 8.36 -1.16 14.25
C ASP A 172 6.90 -1.02 13.79
N THR A 173 6.14 -0.09 14.37
CA THR A 173 4.68 0.00 14.18
C THR A 173 4.22 1.45 14.24
N ILE A 174 3.43 1.85 13.25
CA ILE A 174 2.65 3.09 13.26
C ILE A 174 1.26 2.77 13.79
N ILE A 175 0.78 3.55 14.76
CA ILE A 175 -0.52 3.40 15.39
C ILE A 175 -1.38 4.62 15.05
N MET A 176 -2.40 4.42 14.23
CA MET A 176 -3.37 5.47 13.92
C MET A 176 -4.69 5.23 14.61
N GLU A 177 -5.22 6.25 15.28
CA GLU A 177 -6.56 6.24 15.85
C GLU A 177 -7.46 7.24 15.12
N GLY A 178 -8.56 6.77 14.56
CA GLY A 178 -9.41 7.59 13.70
C GLY A 178 -10.79 7.01 13.43
N TYR A 179 -11.59 7.73 12.65
CA TYR A 179 -12.82 7.18 12.10
C TYR A 179 -12.48 6.25 10.92
N PRO A 180 -13.11 5.07 10.82
CA PRO A 180 -12.95 4.24 9.63
C PRO A 180 -13.44 5.00 8.41
N VAL A 181 -12.65 4.98 7.33
CA VAL A 181 -13.01 5.61 6.06
C VAL A 181 -14.28 4.95 5.51
N SER A 182 -15.33 5.74 5.36
CA SER A 182 -16.62 5.30 4.83
C SER A 182 -16.87 5.85 3.42
N GLY A 183 -17.47 5.02 2.57
CA GLY A 183 -17.70 5.36 1.16
C GLY A 183 -16.42 5.44 0.33
N SER A 184 -16.49 6.16 -0.79
CA SER A 184 -15.37 6.31 -1.72
C SER A 184 -14.44 7.49 -1.37
N VAL A 185 -13.16 7.28 -1.61
CA VAL A 185 -12.12 8.31 -1.54
C VAL A 185 -11.69 8.64 -2.96
N SER A 186 -11.71 9.92 -3.34
CA SER A 186 -11.19 10.36 -4.63
C SER A 186 -9.83 11.01 -4.43
N TYR A 187 -8.89 10.68 -5.31
CA TYR A 187 -7.57 11.27 -5.38
C TYR A 187 -7.40 11.94 -6.75
N THR A 188 -6.79 13.12 -6.78
CA THR A 188 -6.53 13.84 -8.04
C THR A 188 -5.14 13.50 -8.55
N ILE A 189 -5.07 12.79 -9.67
CA ILE A 189 -3.83 12.40 -10.33
C ILE A 189 -3.35 13.50 -11.28
N ARG A 190 -2.05 13.74 -11.30
CA ARG A 190 -1.35 14.61 -12.24
C ARG A 190 -0.45 13.80 -13.16
N ASN A 191 -0.44 14.21 -14.43
CA ASN A 191 0.49 13.74 -15.43
C ASN A 191 1.21 14.97 -15.98
N VAL A 192 2.47 15.12 -15.59
CA VAL A 192 3.34 16.21 -16.00
C VAL A 192 4.50 15.63 -16.81
N THR A 193 4.99 16.40 -17.78
CA THR A 193 6.16 16.01 -18.57
C THR A 193 7.33 15.63 -17.65
N ASN A 194 7.95 14.48 -17.90
CA ASN A 194 9.03 13.90 -17.09
C ASN A 194 8.64 13.59 -15.63
N ASN A 195 7.37 13.68 -15.26
CA ASN A 195 6.84 13.25 -13.98
C ASN A 195 5.47 12.58 -14.19
N GLY A 196 5.52 11.33 -14.63
CA GLY A 196 4.35 10.47 -14.79
C GLY A 196 4.09 9.61 -13.56
N LEU A 197 4.39 10.10 -12.35
CA LEU A 197 4.35 9.30 -11.14
C LEU A 197 3.56 10.00 -10.05
N GLU A 198 2.81 9.22 -9.28
CA GLU A 198 2.05 9.68 -8.13
C GLU A 198 2.27 8.74 -6.96
N LEU A 199 2.53 9.30 -5.77
CA LEU A 199 2.62 8.54 -4.54
C LEU A 199 1.25 8.54 -3.85
N ILE A 200 0.57 7.41 -3.93
CA ILE A 200 -0.76 7.22 -3.34
C ILE A 200 -0.70 6.15 -2.23
N SER A 201 -1.80 5.96 -1.51
CA SER A 201 -1.88 4.97 -0.45
C SER A 201 -3.24 4.33 -0.33
N ASN A 202 -3.29 3.14 0.27
CA ASN A 202 -4.55 2.48 0.59
C ASN A 202 -5.24 3.18 1.78
N PRO A 203 -6.45 3.78 1.57
CA PRO A 203 -7.16 4.53 2.61
C PRO A 203 -8.02 3.66 3.53
N PHE A 204 -8.10 2.34 3.34
CA PHE A 204 -8.99 1.47 4.09
C PHE A 204 -8.25 0.68 5.17
N PRO A 205 -8.91 0.28 6.27
CA PRO A 205 -8.36 -0.63 7.28
C PRO A 205 -8.39 -2.12 6.85
N SER A 206 -8.26 -2.37 5.54
CA SER A 206 -8.17 -3.67 4.89
C SER A 206 -7.17 -3.58 3.74
N ALA A 207 -6.78 -4.70 3.14
CA ALA A 207 -6.07 -4.60 1.87
C ALA A 207 -7.01 -4.08 0.77
N ILE A 208 -6.43 -3.61 -0.33
CA ILE A 208 -7.13 -3.42 -1.60
C ILE A 208 -6.59 -4.38 -2.64
N ASP A 209 -7.46 -4.84 -3.53
CA ASP A 209 -7.13 -5.48 -4.79
C ASP A 209 -6.65 -4.40 -5.77
N PHE A 210 -5.35 -4.40 -6.08
CA PHE A 210 -4.72 -3.43 -6.96
C PHE A 210 -5.17 -3.59 -8.40
N ASP A 211 -5.27 -4.82 -8.90
CA ASP A 211 -5.61 -5.05 -10.32
C ASP A 211 -7.02 -4.53 -10.60
N ALA A 212 -7.98 -4.86 -9.72
CA ALA A 212 -9.34 -4.33 -9.83
C ALA A 212 -9.38 -2.79 -9.72
N PHE A 213 -8.51 -2.21 -8.90
CA PHE A 213 -8.38 -0.76 -8.78
C PHE A 213 -7.74 -0.14 -10.04
N ALA A 214 -6.71 -0.75 -10.60
CA ALA A 214 -6.03 -0.26 -11.79
C ALA A 214 -6.94 -0.35 -13.03
N ASP A 215 -7.66 -1.47 -13.20
CA ASP A 215 -8.64 -1.69 -14.27
C ASP A 215 -9.74 -0.62 -14.26
N ASP A 216 -10.34 -0.33 -13.10
CA ASP A 216 -11.40 0.68 -13.00
C ASP A 216 -10.87 2.12 -13.16
N ASN A 217 -9.56 2.33 -13.05
CA ASN A 217 -8.91 3.63 -13.17
C ASN A 217 -7.96 3.70 -14.39
N ASP A 218 -8.10 2.79 -15.36
CA ASP A 218 -7.23 2.60 -16.53
C ASP A 218 -7.08 3.84 -17.43
N THR A 219 -8.02 4.76 -17.31
CA THR A 219 -8.08 6.02 -18.04
C THR A 219 -7.00 6.98 -17.52
N TYR A 220 -6.61 6.86 -16.25
CA TYR A 220 -5.72 7.81 -15.57
C TYR A 220 -4.40 7.21 -15.12
N ILE A 221 -4.36 5.91 -14.84
CA ILE A 221 -3.15 5.21 -14.37
C ILE A 221 -2.90 3.94 -15.20
N GLN A 222 -1.64 3.52 -15.23
CA GLN A 222 -1.26 2.22 -15.76
C GLN A 222 -1.46 1.13 -14.69
N ASP A 223 -1.67 -0.12 -15.12
CA ASP A 223 -1.72 -1.29 -14.24
C ASP A 223 -0.32 -1.72 -13.80
N LYS A 224 0.34 -0.82 -13.04
CA LYS A 224 1.63 -1.07 -12.44
C LYS A 224 1.86 -0.22 -11.21
N TYR A 225 2.63 -0.75 -10.27
CA TYR A 225 3.04 -0.02 -9.08
C TYR A 225 4.47 -0.32 -8.66
N TRP A 226 5.02 0.57 -7.82
CA TRP A 226 6.27 0.36 -7.10
C TRP A 226 6.11 0.61 -5.60
N ILE A 227 6.52 -0.36 -4.78
CA ILE A 227 6.59 -0.25 -3.33
C ILE A 227 8.04 -0.40 -2.91
N TYR A 228 8.58 0.57 -2.17
CA TYR A 228 9.92 0.41 -1.62
C TYR A 228 9.93 -0.56 -0.43
N SER A 229 10.67 -1.67 -0.56
CA SER A 229 10.91 -2.62 0.51
C SER A 229 12.17 -2.22 1.27
N ALA A 230 12.00 -1.62 2.45
CA ALA A 230 13.13 -1.25 3.30
C ALA A 230 13.99 -2.45 3.71
N SER A 231 13.36 -3.62 3.94
CA SER A 231 14.06 -4.86 4.29
C SER A 231 14.80 -5.47 3.11
N GLY A 232 14.20 -5.46 1.91
CA GLY A 232 14.86 -5.92 0.68
C GLY A 232 15.88 -4.93 0.13
N GLY A 233 15.76 -3.65 0.53
CA GLY A 233 16.57 -2.55 0.01
C GLY A 233 16.29 -2.23 -1.46
N ASN A 234 15.11 -2.59 -1.99
CA ASN A 234 14.76 -2.43 -3.40
C ASN A 234 13.25 -2.23 -3.60
N TYR A 235 12.84 -1.87 -4.82
CA TYR A 235 11.43 -1.71 -5.17
C TYR A 235 10.78 -3.05 -5.54
N ILE A 236 9.73 -3.42 -4.81
CA ILE A 236 8.78 -4.44 -5.23
C ILE A 236 7.92 -3.82 -6.33
N THR A 237 8.00 -4.41 -7.51
CA THR A 237 7.32 -3.91 -8.71
C THR A 237 6.22 -4.89 -9.10
N ARG A 238 5.05 -4.38 -9.48
CA ARG A 238 3.99 -5.16 -10.13
C ARG A 238 3.62 -4.51 -11.45
N SER A 239 3.33 -5.31 -12.45
CA SER A 239 2.83 -4.86 -13.74
C SER A 239 2.03 -5.98 -14.39
N ASP A 240 0.81 -5.70 -14.84
CA ASP A 240 -0.04 -6.63 -15.59
C ASP A 240 -0.12 -8.05 -14.98
N GLY A 241 -0.44 -8.11 -13.69
CA GLY A 241 -0.57 -9.38 -12.98
C GLY A 241 0.75 -10.06 -12.59
N SER A 242 1.91 -9.57 -13.04
CA SER A 242 3.24 -10.12 -12.73
C SER A 242 3.97 -9.32 -11.66
N GLY A 243 4.82 -9.99 -10.89
CA GLY A 243 5.65 -9.36 -9.87
C GLY A 243 5.03 -9.34 -8.47
N GLY A 244 5.04 -8.17 -7.82
CA GLY A 244 4.52 -7.96 -6.47
C GLY A 244 3.06 -8.39 -6.29
N SER A 245 2.62 -8.48 -5.04
CA SER A 245 1.26 -8.94 -4.70
C SER A 245 0.15 -8.06 -5.30
N GLN A 246 -0.92 -8.68 -5.78
CA GLN A 246 -2.18 -7.98 -6.10
C GLN A 246 -2.74 -7.18 -4.91
N TYR A 247 -2.40 -7.54 -3.66
CA TYR A 247 -2.99 -6.93 -2.48
C TYR A 247 -2.09 -5.86 -1.83
N ILE A 248 -2.52 -4.60 -1.89
CA ILE A 248 -1.87 -3.50 -1.18
C ILE A 248 -2.42 -3.42 0.24
N GLN A 249 -1.57 -3.63 1.23
CA GLN A 249 -1.96 -3.58 2.64
C GLN A 249 -2.44 -2.19 3.06
N TYR A 250 -3.26 -2.12 4.10
CA TYR A 250 -3.68 -0.84 4.67
C TYR A 250 -2.47 -0.06 5.20
N GLY A 251 -2.53 1.27 5.09
CA GLY A 251 -1.43 2.14 5.50
C GLY A 251 -0.14 2.01 4.66
N GLN A 252 -0.15 1.19 3.60
CA GLN A 252 0.95 1.10 2.64
C GLN A 252 0.81 2.17 1.56
N GLY A 253 1.86 2.97 1.38
CA GLY A 253 2.01 3.85 0.22
C GLY A 253 2.67 3.12 -0.96
N PHE A 254 2.33 3.51 -2.18
CA PHE A 254 2.87 2.94 -3.41
C PHE A 254 2.86 3.99 -4.52
N PHE A 255 3.84 3.91 -5.42
CA PHE A 255 3.84 4.70 -6.64
C PHE A 255 2.99 4.05 -7.71
N VAL A 256 2.25 4.86 -8.46
CA VAL A 256 1.60 4.46 -9.72
C VAL A 256 2.16 5.29 -10.87
N GLU A 257 2.16 4.71 -12.08
CA GLU A 257 2.45 5.45 -13.31
C GLU A 257 1.16 6.07 -13.85
N THR A 258 1.21 7.36 -14.20
CA THR A 258 0.05 8.14 -14.63
C THR A 258 0.01 8.23 -16.15
N LYS A 259 -1.20 8.15 -16.72
CA LYS A 259 -1.48 8.26 -18.16
C LYS A 259 -2.08 9.60 -18.52
N ALA A 260 -2.88 10.17 -17.62
CA ALA A 260 -3.60 11.40 -17.83
C ALA A 260 -3.88 12.11 -16.49
N ASN A 261 -4.15 13.42 -16.57
CA ASN A 261 -4.69 14.17 -15.44
C ASN A 261 -6.14 13.75 -15.19
N GLY A 262 -6.54 13.62 -13.92
CA GLY A 262 -7.93 13.31 -13.58
C GLY A 262 -8.13 12.90 -12.14
N ASN A 263 -9.22 12.19 -11.88
CA ASN A 263 -9.57 11.71 -10.56
C ASN A 263 -9.70 10.20 -10.57
N ILE A 264 -8.89 9.55 -9.75
CA ILE A 264 -9.06 8.13 -9.43
C ILE A 264 -9.92 7.99 -8.18
N SER A 265 -10.53 6.83 -8.02
CA SER A 265 -11.41 6.55 -6.89
C SER A 265 -11.03 5.24 -6.22
N PHE A 266 -10.89 5.27 -4.91
CA PHE A 266 -10.91 4.08 -4.06
C PHE A 266 -12.35 3.85 -3.62
N THR A 267 -12.93 2.71 -3.99
CA THR A 267 -14.29 2.33 -3.62
C THR A 267 -14.29 1.08 -2.76
N SER A 268 -15.46 0.72 -2.21
CA SER A 268 -15.55 -0.48 -1.37
C SER A 268 -15.41 -1.79 -2.15
N SER A 269 -15.56 -1.79 -3.48
CA SER A 269 -15.40 -3.01 -4.29
C SER A 269 -13.96 -3.51 -4.36
N TYR A 270 -12.97 -2.63 -4.14
CA TYR A 270 -11.56 -3.02 -4.11
C TYR A 270 -11.12 -3.59 -2.76
N LYS A 271 -11.92 -3.44 -1.70
CA LYS A 271 -11.53 -3.92 -0.37
C LYS A 271 -11.41 -5.44 -0.37
N ALA A 272 -10.25 -5.93 0.04
CA ALA A 272 -9.97 -7.35 0.13
C ALA A 272 -9.37 -7.70 1.49
N HIS A 273 -9.68 -8.91 1.94
CA HIS A 273 -8.88 -9.56 2.97
C HIS A 273 -7.72 -10.24 2.24
N ASN A 274 -6.49 -9.93 2.63
CA ASN A 274 -5.34 -10.64 2.06
C ASN A 274 -5.23 -12.02 2.71
N THR A 275 -5.94 -13.00 2.14
CA THR A 275 -5.98 -14.39 2.61
C THR A 275 -5.02 -15.30 1.83
N VAL A 276 -4.23 -14.76 0.90
CA VAL A 276 -3.55 -15.57 -0.10
C VAL A 276 -2.18 -16.03 0.37
N ASN A 277 -1.96 -17.35 0.33
CA ASN A 277 -0.65 -17.97 0.39
C ASN A 277 0.12 -17.67 -0.90
N PHE A 278 1.39 -17.28 -0.77
CA PHE A 278 2.31 -16.94 -1.87
C PHE A 278 2.27 -17.94 -3.04
N ARG A 279 1.57 -17.56 -4.12
CA ARG A 279 1.96 -17.62 -5.55
C ARG A 279 0.73 -17.81 -6.44
N ASP A 280 0.35 -16.75 -7.16
CA ASP A 280 -0.37 -16.94 -8.42
C ASP A 280 0.55 -17.64 -9.41
N THR A 281 0.03 -18.66 -10.09
CA THR A 281 0.80 -19.35 -11.14
C THR A 281 0.54 -18.63 -12.46
N ASN A 282 1.40 -17.68 -12.80
CA ASN A 282 1.39 -17.06 -14.11
C ASN A 282 2.05 -18.01 -15.13
N PRO A 283 1.32 -18.48 -16.16
CA PRO A 283 1.93 -19.29 -17.20
C PRO A 283 2.97 -18.46 -17.97
N ASN A 284 4.00 -19.14 -18.47
CA ASN A 284 5.09 -18.56 -19.27
C ASN A 284 5.84 -17.42 -18.57
N GLU A 285 5.95 -17.46 -17.25
CA GLU A 285 6.71 -16.52 -16.44
C GLU A 285 7.98 -17.18 -15.88
N LEU A 286 9.12 -16.51 -16.06
CA LEU A 286 10.38 -16.77 -15.37
C LEU A 286 10.56 -15.70 -14.30
N ASN A 287 10.62 -16.13 -13.04
CA ASN A 287 11.03 -15.30 -11.92
C ASN A 287 12.48 -15.63 -11.54
N MET A 288 13.35 -14.62 -11.54
CA MET A 288 14.71 -14.69 -11.04
C MET A 288 14.84 -13.85 -9.77
N HIS A 289 15.03 -14.53 -8.65
CA HIS A 289 15.35 -13.93 -7.37
C HIS A 289 16.86 -13.91 -7.14
N VAL A 290 17.41 -12.76 -6.75
CA VAL A 290 18.82 -12.62 -6.37
C VAL A 290 18.93 -12.06 -4.97
N SER A 291 19.84 -12.61 -4.17
CA SER A 291 20.20 -12.08 -2.86
C SER A 291 21.72 -12.00 -2.72
N GLY A 292 22.20 -10.98 -2.03
CA GLY A 292 23.63 -10.71 -2.00
C GLY A 292 24.07 -9.61 -1.04
N GLY A 293 25.39 -9.48 -0.90
CA GLY A 293 26.03 -8.52 0.01
C GLY A 293 25.95 -8.93 1.48
N THR A 294 26.65 -8.18 2.34
CA THR A 294 26.71 -8.46 3.79
C THR A 294 25.38 -8.22 4.50
N ILE A 295 24.52 -7.37 3.93
CA ILE A 295 23.19 -7.04 4.48
C ILE A 295 22.12 -8.04 4.01
N GLY A 296 22.41 -8.82 2.95
CA GLY A 296 21.45 -9.77 2.38
C GLY A 296 20.33 -9.08 1.62
N PHE A 297 20.62 -7.96 0.93
CA PHE A 297 19.62 -7.29 0.10
C PHE A 297 19.18 -8.19 -1.06
N GLU A 298 17.92 -8.04 -1.42
CA GLU A 298 17.20 -8.92 -2.35
C GLU A 298 16.63 -8.12 -3.51
N ASP A 299 16.51 -8.77 -4.66
CA ASP A 299 15.85 -8.21 -5.82
C ASP A 299 15.25 -9.31 -6.69
N ASP A 300 14.18 -8.98 -7.41
CA ASP A 300 13.47 -9.89 -8.30
C ASP A 300 13.41 -9.31 -9.71
N LEU A 301 13.56 -10.17 -10.71
CA LEU A 301 13.32 -9.87 -12.12
C LEU A 301 12.30 -10.87 -12.67
N TYR A 302 11.28 -10.36 -13.35
CA TYR A 302 10.26 -11.15 -14.02
C TYR A 302 10.42 -11.01 -15.53
N ILE A 303 10.45 -12.14 -16.23
CA ILE A 303 10.34 -12.20 -17.69
C ILE A 303 9.13 -13.05 -18.00
N ARG A 304 8.15 -12.52 -18.72
CA ARG A 304 6.93 -13.24 -19.06
C ARG A 304 6.61 -13.11 -20.53
N PHE A 305 6.02 -14.15 -21.10
CA PHE A 305 5.59 -14.12 -22.50
C PHE A 305 4.08 -13.90 -22.61
N ARG A 306 3.68 -12.83 -23.30
CA ARG A 306 2.28 -12.39 -23.41
C ARG A 306 1.95 -11.94 -24.83
N GLU A 307 0.82 -12.39 -25.35
CA GLU A 307 0.27 -11.89 -26.62
C GLU A 307 0.07 -10.37 -26.57
N GLY A 308 0.50 -9.67 -27.63
CA GLY A 308 0.40 -8.21 -27.74
C GLY A 308 1.59 -7.44 -27.14
N ALA A 309 2.47 -8.10 -26.38
CA ALA A 309 3.71 -7.49 -25.93
C ALA A 309 4.69 -7.26 -27.11
N SER A 310 5.70 -6.41 -26.89
CA SER A 310 6.71 -6.06 -27.88
C SER A 310 8.13 -6.42 -27.41
N GLY A 311 9.12 -6.39 -28.32
CA GLY A 311 10.52 -6.59 -27.94
C GLY A 311 11.18 -5.36 -27.29
N GLY A 312 10.57 -4.18 -27.46
CA GLY A 312 10.96 -2.93 -26.80
C GLY A 312 10.03 -2.63 -25.61
N ILE A 313 10.24 -1.49 -24.95
CA ILE A 313 9.39 -1.11 -23.83
C ILE A 313 7.95 -0.82 -24.27
N ASP A 314 6.98 -1.39 -23.55
CA ASP A 314 5.56 -1.14 -23.74
C ASP A 314 4.79 -0.92 -22.42
N ASP A 315 3.45 -0.87 -22.51
CA ASP A 315 2.59 -0.58 -21.37
C ASP A 315 2.58 -1.72 -20.32
N TYR A 316 2.91 -2.95 -20.72
CA TYR A 316 2.93 -4.14 -19.87
C TYR A 316 4.23 -4.27 -19.08
N ASP A 317 5.30 -3.64 -19.57
CA ASP A 317 6.57 -3.58 -18.90
C ASP A 317 6.57 -2.66 -17.68
N ALA A 318 7.49 -2.96 -16.76
CA ALA A 318 7.84 -2.05 -15.68
C ALA A 318 9.33 -1.75 -15.66
N LYS A 319 9.66 -0.45 -15.74
CA LYS A 319 11.02 0.06 -15.62
C LYS A 319 11.63 -0.34 -14.29
N LYS A 320 12.92 -0.69 -14.33
CA LYS A 320 13.72 -0.89 -13.12
C LYS A 320 13.97 0.45 -12.47
N TRP A 321 13.56 0.58 -11.22
CA TRP A 321 13.99 1.70 -10.38
C TRP A 321 15.20 1.26 -9.57
N ASN A 322 16.27 2.04 -9.67
CA ASN A 322 17.44 1.83 -8.85
C ASN A 322 17.08 2.06 -7.38
N SER A 323 17.60 1.21 -6.51
CA SER A 323 17.49 1.43 -5.08
C SER A 323 18.11 2.76 -4.68
N VAL A 324 17.54 3.38 -3.64
CA VAL A 324 18.19 4.51 -2.96
C VAL A 324 19.39 4.09 -2.10
N SER A 325 19.54 2.79 -1.84
CA SER A 325 20.66 2.23 -1.10
C SER A 325 21.82 1.89 -2.04
N ALA A 326 22.96 2.56 -1.85
CA ALA A 326 24.14 2.45 -2.72
C ALA A 326 24.79 1.04 -2.77
N GLY A 327 24.37 0.11 -1.90
CA GLY A 327 24.86 -1.27 -1.85
C GLY A 327 23.80 -2.32 -2.13
N ALA A 328 22.61 -1.93 -2.63
CA ALA A 328 21.54 -2.86 -2.93
C ALA A 328 21.94 -3.86 -4.02
N THR A 329 21.64 -5.14 -3.80
CA THR A 329 21.63 -6.14 -4.87
C THR A 329 20.61 -5.70 -5.91
N MET A 330 20.98 -5.66 -7.18
CA MET A 330 20.09 -5.26 -8.26
C MET A 330 20.19 -6.22 -9.45
N ILE A 331 19.05 -6.66 -9.97
CA ILE A 331 18.91 -7.37 -11.24
C ILE A 331 17.93 -6.61 -12.14
N ARG A 332 18.17 -6.68 -13.45
CA ARG A 332 17.31 -6.07 -14.48
C ARG A 332 17.49 -6.81 -15.79
N SER A 333 16.47 -6.78 -16.64
CA SER A 333 16.63 -7.11 -18.05
C SER A 333 16.82 -5.84 -18.87
N ILE A 334 17.26 -6.01 -20.11
CA ILE A 334 17.45 -4.91 -21.08
C ILE A 334 16.58 -5.26 -22.28
N ALA A 335 15.59 -4.42 -22.59
CA ALA A 335 14.75 -4.55 -23.78
C ALA A 335 15.52 -4.19 -25.06
N GLU A 336 14.98 -4.47 -26.24
CA GLU A 336 15.65 -4.23 -27.53
C GLU A 336 16.01 -2.76 -27.77
N ASP A 337 15.23 -1.84 -27.21
CA ASP A 337 15.44 -0.39 -27.28
C ASP A 337 16.42 0.13 -26.20
N GLY A 338 16.95 -0.76 -25.36
CA GLY A 338 17.89 -0.44 -24.28
C GLY A 338 17.24 -0.06 -22.96
N ALA A 339 15.90 -0.11 -22.83
CA ALA A 339 15.24 0.15 -21.56
C ALA A 339 15.58 -0.90 -20.51
N GLU A 340 15.84 -0.45 -19.28
CA GLU A 340 16.12 -1.32 -18.14
C GLU A 340 14.85 -1.68 -17.38
N LEU A 341 14.52 -2.96 -17.30
CA LEU A 341 13.22 -3.44 -16.83
C LEU A 341 13.32 -4.37 -15.61
N ALA A 342 12.42 -4.17 -14.65
CA ALA A 342 12.17 -5.08 -13.52
C ALA A 342 11.16 -6.18 -13.88
N ILE A 343 10.22 -5.85 -14.78
CA ILE A 343 9.28 -6.78 -15.38
C ILE A 343 9.35 -6.55 -16.88
N ASN A 344 9.69 -7.61 -17.62
CA ASN A 344 9.83 -7.58 -19.07
C ASN A 344 8.85 -8.57 -19.69
N MET A 345 7.90 -8.02 -20.44
CA MET A 345 6.86 -8.73 -21.15
C MET A 345 7.31 -8.90 -22.59
N LEU A 346 7.54 -10.13 -23.01
CA LEU A 346 8.01 -10.46 -24.36
C LEU A 346 6.90 -11.09 -25.21
N PRO A 347 6.96 -10.95 -26.54
CA PRO A 347 6.02 -11.62 -27.44
C PRO A 347 6.18 -13.16 -27.36
N PRO A 348 5.10 -13.97 -27.38
CA PRO A 348 5.21 -15.44 -27.31
C PRO A 348 6.02 -16.04 -28.46
N GLU A 349 6.15 -15.33 -29.58
CA GLU A 349 6.98 -15.70 -30.73
C GLU A 349 8.45 -15.94 -30.31
N TYR A 350 8.92 -15.28 -29.25
CA TYR A 350 10.29 -15.39 -28.76
C TYR A 350 10.55 -16.72 -28.04
N LEU A 351 9.50 -17.42 -27.58
CA LEU A 351 9.62 -18.80 -27.07
C LEU A 351 9.95 -19.80 -28.19
N TYR A 352 9.48 -19.52 -29.41
CA TYR A 352 9.52 -20.46 -30.53
C TYR A 352 10.60 -20.13 -31.58
N ALA A 353 11.29 -18.99 -31.43
CA ALA A 353 12.23 -18.44 -32.40
C ALA A 353 13.46 -19.34 -32.70
N GLY A 354 13.60 -20.50 -32.04
CA GLY A 354 14.64 -21.51 -32.30
C GLY A 354 14.14 -22.88 -32.76
N GLU A 355 12.82 -23.12 -32.87
CA GLU A 355 12.27 -24.46 -33.20
C GLU A 355 11.96 -24.67 -34.69
N THR A 356 12.21 -23.68 -35.55
CA THR A 356 12.17 -23.88 -37.01
C THR A 356 13.51 -24.40 -37.53
N THR A 357 13.74 -25.71 -37.43
CA THR A 357 14.67 -26.46 -38.30
C THR A 357 14.08 -27.78 -38.73
#